data_AF-A0A7Z9BXJ7-F1
#
_entry.id   AF-A0A7Z9BXJ7-F1
#
_cell.length_a   1.000
_cell.length_b   1.000
_cell.length_c   1.000
_cell.angle_alpha   90.00
_cell.angle_beta   90.00
_cell.angle_gamma   90.00
#
_symmetry.space_group_name_H-M   'P 1'
#
loop_
_entity.id
_entity.type
_entity.pdbx_description
1 polymer ?
#
loop_
_entity_poly.entity_id
_entity_poly.type
_entity_poly.pdbx_seq_one_letter_code
_entity_poly.pdbx_strand_id
1 'polypeptide(L)'
;MSTILDPFQLPSLPLAERKKLPDCAAIYFAIDANNRVLYVGKAKKLVARWKNHHRLYKLEEIDKECSVRIAWQAWNEEDLDEAERSSIKRFQPLLNNTEVETPTVVPSEVVLRDFLKTFSRRLIIIGIEPKTPDRLLNVHLKYDWKDCSAKGTAAKIKEYIKQNQNQNTSLKFKRHRYSNFNLFAGEVFRPGSREQRTRARQHRSFNNHWEFACNGVVIHITPTDDFQKYKNQSQVVKLAGVNFRAVIEEVFVDVEKNTNYELSGLSCFTSDPVPLLWLNS
;
A
#
# COMPACT_ATOMS: atom_id res chain seq x y z
N MET A 1 35.25 30.83 -17.18
CA MET A 1 34.60 30.27 -18.38
C MET A 1 33.55 29.28 -17.88
N SER A 2 32.24 29.57 -18.03
CA SER A 2 31.21 28.59 -17.65
C SER A 2 31.33 27.38 -18.56
N THR A 3 31.86 26.29 -18.03
CA THR A 3 31.82 24.97 -18.67
C THR A 3 30.37 24.67 -19.01
N ILE A 4 30.10 24.62 -20.32
CA ILE A 4 28.80 24.29 -20.87
C ILE A 4 28.47 22.87 -20.38
N LEU A 5 27.42 22.74 -19.57
CA LEU A 5 26.95 21.43 -19.10
C LEU A 5 26.49 20.60 -20.30
N ASP A 6 27.14 19.47 -20.53
CA ASP A 6 26.78 18.48 -21.55
C ASP A 6 26.23 17.22 -20.86
N PRO A 7 24.90 16.99 -20.86
CA PRO A 7 24.29 15.88 -20.16
C PRO A 7 24.67 14.51 -20.74
N PHE A 8 25.19 14.46 -21.97
CA PHE A 8 25.49 13.19 -22.63
C PHE A 8 26.78 12.55 -22.14
N GLN A 9 27.70 13.35 -21.60
CA GLN A 9 29.01 12.93 -21.08
C GLN A 9 29.04 12.80 -19.54
N LEU A 10 27.92 13.07 -18.87
CA LEU A 10 27.82 12.97 -17.41
C LEU A 10 27.83 11.51 -16.93
N PRO A 11 28.22 11.27 -15.66
CA PRO A 11 28.01 9.97 -15.03
C PRO A 11 26.54 9.61 -15.12
N SER A 12 26.27 8.36 -15.51
CA SER A 12 24.91 7.89 -15.72
C SER A 12 24.75 6.41 -15.39
N LEU A 13 23.51 6.01 -15.11
CA LEU A 13 23.10 4.63 -14.87
C LEU A 13 21.84 4.32 -15.68
N PRO A 14 21.64 3.07 -16.14
CA PRO A 14 20.35 2.64 -16.68
C PRO A 14 19.20 2.91 -15.70
N LEU A 15 18.00 3.19 -16.21
CA LEU A 15 16.81 3.45 -15.40
C LEU A 15 16.48 2.29 -14.43
N ALA A 16 16.70 1.05 -14.87
CA ALA A 16 16.58 -0.16 -14.05
C ALA A 16 17.50 -0.15 -12.81
N GLU A 17 18.65 0.53 -12.91
CA GLU A 17 19.66 0.62 -11.85
C GLU A 17 19.51 1.87 -10.97
N ARG A 18 18.41 2.62 -11.07
CA ARG A 18 18.14 3.85 -10.29
C ARG A 18 18.36 3.73 -8.78
N LYS A 19 18.28 2.52 -8.21
CA LYS A 19 18.53 2.27 -6.77
C LYS A 19 20.01 2.46 -6.39
N LYS A 20 20.93 2.45 -7.36
CA LYS A 20 22.38 2.65 -7.17
C LYS A 20 22.83 4.11 -7.36
N LEU A 21 21.91 5.04 -7.57
CA LEU A 21 22.23 6.46 -7.68
C LEU A 21 22.90 6.98 -6.39
N PRO A 22 23.75 8.02 -6.47
CA PRO A 22 24.40 8.60 -5.30
C PRO A 22 23.41 9.36 -4.38
N ASP A 23 23.74 9.45 -3.09
CA ASP A 23 23.06 10.33 -2.14
C ASP A 23 23.68 11.73 -2.18
N CYS A 24 23.43 12.48 -3.26
CA CYS A 24 23.91 13.85 -3.40
C CYS A 24 22.83 14.80 -3.96
N ALA A 25 23.06 16.10 -3.79
CA ALA A 25 22.31 17.14 -4.47
C ALA A 25 22.75 17.21 -5.93
N ALA A 26 21.79 17.21 -6.86
CA ALA A 26 22.10 17.11 -8.28
C ALA A 26 20.97 17.64 -9.19
N ILE A 27 21.37 18.07 -10.38
CA ILE A 27 20.50 18.14 -11.56
C ILE A 27 20.65 16.82 -12.32
N TYR A 28 19.53 16.18 -12.64
CA TYR A 28 19.52 14.90 -13.35
C TYR A 28 18.70 14.97 -14.64
N PHE A 29 19.08 14.13 -15.58
CA PHE A 29 18.58 14.04 -16.94
C PHE A 29 18.16 12.59 -17.20
N ALA A 30 16.91 12.37 -17.60
CA ALA A 30 16.51 11.12 -18.23
C ALA A 30 16.75 11.24 -19.73
N ILE A 31 17.55 10.35 -20.29
CA ILE A 31 18.03 10.40 -21.66
C ILE A 31 17.78 9.04 -22.32
N ASP A 32 17.21 9.03 -23.52
CA ASP A 32 17.00 7.81 -24.28
C ASP A 32 18.26 7.38 -25.06
N ALA A 33 18.21 6.20 -25.69
CA ALA A 33 19.32 5.67 -26.49
C ALA A 33 19.63 6.53 -27.75
N ASN A 34 18.71 7.41 -28.16
CA ASN A 34 18.90 8.34 -29.27
C ASN A 34 19.49 9.70 -28.82
N ASN A 35 19.98 9.81 -27.58
CA ASN A 35 20.47 11.04 -26.97
C ASN A 35 19.43 12.18 -26.94
N ARG A 36 18.14 11.85 -26.77
CA ARG A 36 17.10 12.84 -26.51
C ARG A 36 16.92 13.01 -25.00
N VAL A 37 16.97 14.25 -24.54
CA VAL A 37 16.65 14.57 -23.14
C VAL A 37 15.14 14.48 -22.96
N LEU A 38 14.68 13.42 -22.31
CA LEU A 38 13.26 13.18 -22.05
C LEU A 38 12.76 14.04 -20.89
N TYR A 39 13.55 14.14 -19.83
CA TYR A 39 13.17 14.84 -18.60
C TYR A 39 14.38 15.42 -17.88
N VAL A 40 14.19 16.58 -17.25
CA VAL A 40 15.15 17.23 -16.36
C VAL A 40 14.48 17.46 -15.01
N GLY A 41 15.20 17.15 -13.94
CA GLY A 41 14.75 17.45 -12.58
C GLY A 41 15.90 17.76 -11.65
N LYS A 42 15.57 18.33 -10.48
CA LYS A 42 16.48 18.51 -9.36
C LYS A 42 16.21 17.53 -8.22
N ALA A 43 17.24 17.28 -7.43
CA ALA A 43 17.15 16.55 -6.17
C ALA A 43 18.13 17.11 -5.15
N LYS A 44 17.72 17.22 -3.88
CA LYS A 44 18.66 17.37 -2.74
C LYS A 44 19.36 16.06 -2.40
N LYS A 45 18.67 14.94 -2.66
CA LYS A 45 19.14 13.57 -2.46
C LYS A 45 18.69 12.72 -3.64
N LEU A 46 19.57 12.53 -4.62
CA LEU A 46 19.22 11.93 -5.90
C LEU A 46 18.63 10.52 -5.76
N VAL A 47 19.27 9.63 -4.99
CA VAL A 47 18.74 8.28 -4.74
C VAL A 47 17.37 8.29 -4.05
N ALA A 48 17.12 9.24 -3.14
CA ALA A 48 15.85 9.35 -2.45
C ALA A 48 14.74 9.87 -3.37
N ARG A 49 15.07 10.80 -4.28
CA ARG A 49 14.14 11.38 -5.27
C ARG A 49 13.56 10.31 -6.19
N TRP A 50 14.36 9.28 -6.53
CA TRP A 50 13.97 8.21 -7.44
C TRP A 50 13.16 7.06 -6.81
N LYS A 51 12.89 7.09 -5.50
CA LYS A 51 12.05 6.07 -4.83
C LYS A 51 10.58 6.14 -5.24
N ASN A 52 10.03 7.35 -5.33
CA ASN A 52 8.62 7.62 -5.69
C ASN A 52 8.56 8.68 -6.79
N HIS A 53 9.40 8.52 -7.83
CA HIS A 53 9.50 9.52 -8.88
C HIS A 53 8.21 9.56 -9.70
N HIS A 54 7.53 10.70 -9.69
CA HIS A 54 6.24 10.90 -10.34
C HIS A 54 6.19 10.54 -11.84
N ARG A 55 7.31 10.63 -12.57
CA ARG A 55 7.40 10.22 -13.99
C ARG A 55 7.99 8.83 -14.22
N LEU A 56 8.23 8.06 -13.15
CA LEU A 56 8.87 6.76 -13.27
C LEU A 56 8.10 5.85 -14.24
N TYR A 57 6.78 5.76 -14.09
CA TYR A 57 5.93 4.94 -14.97
C TYR A 57 6.13 5.29 -16.45
N LYS A 58 5.98 6.57 -16.82
CA LYS A 58 6.14 7.00 -18.22
C LYS A 58 7.56 6.76 -18.75
N LEU A 59 8.58 6.91 -17.91
CA LEU A 59 9.96 6.61 -18.28
C LEU A 59 10.20 5.10 -18.43
N GLU A 60 9.57 4.26 -17.60
CA GLU A 60 9.61 2.80 -17.72
C GLU A 60 8.88 2.32 -18.98
N GLU A 61 7.77 2.96 -19.37
CA GLU A 61 7.12 2.67 -20.67
C GLU A 61 8.04 3.00 -21.86
N ILE A 62 8.72 4.15 -21.82
CA ILE A 62 9.69 4.52 -22.87
C ILE A 62 10.88 3.54 -22.88
N ASP A 63 11.39 3.15 -21.71
CA ASP A 63 12.54 2.25 -21.54
C ASP A 63 12.31 0.86 -22.18
N LYS A 64 11.05 0.39 -22.27
CA LYS A 64 10.71 -0.87 -22.97
C LYS A 64 11.01 -0.82 -24.47
N GLU A 65 10.83 0.34 -25.10
CA GLU A 65 11.02 0.53 -26.54
C GLU A 65 12.39 1.15 -26.86
N CYS A 66 12.86 2.07 -26.01
CA CYS A 66 14.09 2.82 -26.18
C CYS A 66 14.76 3.03 -24.82
N SER A 67 15.85 2.29 -24.58
CA SER A 67 16.52 2.28 -23.28
C SER A 67 16.81 3.68 -22.75
N VAL A 68 16.42 3.91 -21.50
CA VAL A 68 16.57 5.17 -20.78
C VAL A 68 17.68 5.05 -19.75
N ARG A 69 18.55 6.05 -19.71
CA ARG A 69 19.54 6.25 -18.66
C ARG A 69 19.28 7.52 -17.88
N ILE A 70 19.70 7.53 -16.62
CA ILE A 70 19.67 8.67 -15.72
C ILE A 70 21.09 9.20 -15.64
N ALA A 71 21.35 10.35 -16.26
CA ALA A 71 22.60 11.08 -16.12
C ALA A 71 22.46 12.18 -15.06
N TRP A 72 23.52 12.53 -14.34
CA TRP A 72 23.44 13.57 -13.31
C TRP A 72 24.71 14.40 -13.19
N GLN A 73 24.52 15.63 -12.74
CA GLN A 73 25.58 16.54 -12.33
C GLN A 73 25.35 16.91 -10.86
N ALA A 74 26.32 16.60 -10.01
CA ALA A 74 26.29 17.07 -8.62
C ALA A 74 26.28 18.60 -8.59
N TRP A 75 25.46 19.17 -7.70
CA TRP A 75 25.19 20.61 -7.65
C TRP A 75 25.04 21.11 -6.22
N ASN A 76 25.21 22.42 -6.02
CA ASN A 76 24.96 23.08 -4.74
C ASN A 76 23.46 23.16 -4.45
N GLU A 77 23.04 22.94 -3.20
CA GLU A 77 21.61 22.95 -2.86
C GLU A 77 20.92 24.30 -3.09
N GLU A 78 21.66 25.40 -2.92
CA GLU A 78 21.15 26.77 -3.00
C GLU A 78 20.72 27.14 -4.43
N ASP A 79 21.41 26.59 -5.44
CA ASP A 79 21.24 26.97 -6.84
C ASP A 79 20.42 25.95 -7.65
N LEU A 80 19.86 24.91 -7.02
CA LEU A 80 19.16 23.83 -7.72
C LEU A 80 17.97 24.33 -8.55
N ASP A 81 17.24 25.33 -8.03
CA ASP A 81 16.05 25.87 -8.69
C ASP A 81 16.40 26.64 -9.97
N GLU A 82 17.49 27.41 -9.94
CA GLU A 82 17.97 28.15 -11.11
C GLU A 82 18.60 27.20 -12.14
N ALA A 83 19.36 26.22 -11.68
CA ALA A 83 20.02 25.23 -12.54
C ALA A 83 19.00 24.32 -13.25
N GLU A 84 17.95 23.88 -12.55
CA GLU A 84 16.84 23.12 -13.15
C GLU A 84 16.12 23.94 -14.21
N ARG A 85 15.77 25.19 -13.88
CA ARG A 85 15.07 26.10 -14.80
C ARG A 85 15.88 26.38 -16.06
N SER A 86 17.18 26.64 -15.89
CA SER A 86 18.11 26.89 -16.99
C SER A 86 18.29 25.64 -17.87
N SER A 87 18.38 24.46 -17.26
CA SER A 87 18.48 23.19 -17.97
C SER A 87 17.21 22.87 -18.75
N ILE A 88 16.02 23.03 -18.15
CA ILE A 88 14.74 22.87 -18.84
C ILE A 88 14.62 23.85 -20.01
N LYS A 89 14.97 25.13 -19.79
CA LYS A 89 14.94 26.15 -20.85
C LYS A 89 15.87 25.80 -22.01
N ARG A 90 17.05 25.25 -21.71
CA ARG A 90 18.06 24.91 -22.72
C ARG A 90 17.71 23.65 -23.51
N PHE A 91 17.30 22.59 -22.83
CA PHE A 91 17.11 21.27 -23.47
C PHE A 91 15.68 21.02 -23.93
N GLN A 92 14.70 21.85 -23.52
CA GLN A 92 13.28 21.70 -23.83
C GLN A 92 12.79 20.24 -23.75
N PRO A 93 12.97 19.56 -22.59
CA PRO A 93 12.74 18.12 -22.50
C PRO A 93 11.28 17.76 -22.77
N LEU A 94 11.06 16.65 -23.49
CA LEU A 94 9.74 16.20 -23.93
C LEU A 94 8.70 16.12 -22.79
N LEU A 95 9.14 15.69 -21.61
CA LEU A 95 8.25 15.41 -20.49
C LEU A 95 8.11 16.60 -19.54
N ASN A 96 9.03 17.56 -19.50
CA ASN A 96 8.86 18.71 -18.61
C ASN A 96 7.63 19.54 -19.01
N ASN A 97 6.86 20.01 -18.03
CA ASN A 97 5.61 20.77 -18.22
C ASN A 97 4.45 20.03 -18.91
N THR A 98 4.56 18.72 -19.14
CA THR A 98 3.41 17.90 -19.58
C THR A 98 2.62 17.37 -18.39
N GLU A 99 1.39 16.94 -18.61
CA GLU A 99 0.67 16.13 -17.64
C GLU A 99 1.44 14.83 -17.32
N VAL A 100 1.27 14.37 -16.09
CA VAL A 100 1.90 13.15 -15.58
C VAL A 100 0.93 12.00 -15.82
N GLU A 101 1.21 11.18 -16.84
CA GLU A 101 0.47 9.96 -17.08
C GLU A 101 0.68 8.98 -15.93
N THR A 102 -0.42 8.43 -15.44
CA THR A 102 -0.43 7.35 -14.45
C THR A 102 -0.83 6.05 -15.14
N PRO A 103 -0.48 4.88 -14.58
CA PRO A 103 -0.89 3.60 -15.15
C PRO A 103 -2.40 3.60 -15.38
N THR A 104 -2.83 3.27 -16.59
CA THR A 104 -4.25 3.22 -16.94
C THR A 104 -5.00 2.24 -16.05
N VAL A 105 -4.34 1.16 -15.61
CA VAL A 105 -4.85 0.22 -14.62
C VAL A 105 -3.74 -0.13 -13.63
N VAL A 106 -4.03 -0.05 -12.33
CA VAL A 106 -3.14 -0.53 -11.26
C VAL A 106 -3.55 -1.95 -10.87
N PRO A 107 -2.66 -2.96 -10.99
CA PRO A 107 -2.99 -4.32 -10.61
C PRO A 107 -3.46 -4.43 -9.16
N SER A 108 -4.52 -5.20 -8.91
CA SER A 108 -5.07 -5.41 -7.55
C SER A 108 -4.03 -5.89 -6.56
N GLU A 109 -3.09 -6.71 -7.01
CA GLU A 109 -2.00 -7.23 -6.18
C GLU A 109 -1.10 -6.12 -5.62
N VAL A 110 -0.81 -5.08 -6.43
CA VAL A 110 0.03 -3.95 -5.99
C VAL A 110 -0.68 -3.18 -4.86
N VAL A 111 -1.96 -2.88 -5.05
CA VAL A 111 -2.80 -2.19 -4.06
C VAL A 111 -2.98 -3.04 -2.80
N LEU A 112 -3.20 -4.35 -2.97
CA LEU A 112 -3.31 -5.30 -1.86
C LEU A 112 -2.04 -5.31 -1.01
N ARG A 113 -0.87 -5.42 -1.65
CA ARG A 113 0.41 -5.49 -0.94
C ARG A 113 0.72 -4.20 -0.21
N ASP A 114 0.41 -3.05 -0.81
CA ASP A 114 0.54 -1.75 -0.13
C ASP A 114 -0.37 -1.66 1.11
N PHE A 115 -1.64 -2.07 0.96
CA PHE A 115 -2.58 -2.15 2.07
C PHE A 115 -2.06 -3.07 3.19
N LEU A 116 -1.68 -4.32 2.85
CA LEU A 116 -1.20 -5.29 3.82
C LEU A 116 0.08 -4.81 4.52
N LYS A 117 1.03 -4.21 3.80
CA LYS A 117 2.24 -3.62 4.42
C LYS A 117 1.87 -2.56 5.45
N THR A 118 0.96 -1.66 5.08
CA THR A 118 0.47 -0.56 5.93
C THR A 118 -0.19 -1.07 7.21
N PHE A 119 -0.93 -2.17 7.14
CA PHE A 119 -1.72 -2.71 8.26
C PHE A 119 -1.13 -3.95 8.94
N SER A 120 0.03 -4.44 8.51
CA SER A 120 0.71 -5.65 9.04
C SER A 120 0.88 -5.69 10.56
N ARG A 121 1.04 -4.53 11.21
CA ARG A 121 1.20 -4.42 12.67
C ARG A 121 -0.12 -4.26 13.44
N ARG A 122 -1.23 -4.03 12.72
CA ARG A 122 -2.56 -3.73 13.26
C ARG A 122 -3.57 -4.86 13.05
N LEU A 123 -3.18 -5.85 12.24
CA LEU A 123 -3.99 -6.97 11.82
C LEU A 123 -3.28 -8.28 12.16
N ILE A 124 -4.04 -9.32 12.48
CA ILE A 124 -3.55 -10.67 12.74
C ILE A 124 -4.40 -11.65 11.95
N ILE A 125 -3.77 -12.60 11.28
CA ILE A 125 -4.45 -13.70 10.61
C ILE A 125 -4.88 -14.71 11.67
N ILE A 126 -6.17 -15.02 11.72
CA ILE A 126 -6.70 -15.99 12.69
C ILE A 126 -6.95 -17.36 12.07
N GLY A 127 -7.04 -17.46 10.74
CA GLY A 127 -7.28 -18.73 10.06
C GLY A 127 -7.79 -18.54 8.63
N ILE A 128 -8.09 -19.66 7.99
CA ILE A 128 -8.64 -19.72 6.63
C ILE A 128 -9.90 -20.58 6.58
N GLU A 129 -10.82 -20.24 5.69
CA GLU A 129 -11.82 -21.19 5.20
C GLU A 129 -11.26 -21.78 3.89
N PRO A 130 -11.02 -23.10 3.82
CA PRO A 130 -10.42 -23.71 2.64
C PRO A 130 -11.36 -23.61 1.44
N LYS A 131 -10.78 -23.60 0.24
CA LYS A 131 -11.52 -23.57 -1.02
C LYS A 131 -12.44 -24.80 -1.13
N THR A 132 -13.70 -24.59 -1.49
CA THR A 132 -14.64 -25.64 -1.87
C THR A 132 -15.06 -25.45 -3.34
N PRO A 133 -15.77 -26.41 -3.96
CA PRO A 133 -16.26 -26.23 -5.33
C PRO A 133 -17.11 -24.97 -5.52
N ASP A 134 -17.86 -24.58 -4.49
CA ASP A 134 -18.80 -23.46 -4.54
C ASP A 134 -18.25 -22.15 -3.95
N ARG A 135 -17.07 -22.19 -3.30
CA ARG A 135 -16.50 -21.03 -2.59
C ARG A 135 -14.99 -20.91 -2.76
N LEU A 136 -14.56 -19.66 -2.93
CA LEU A 136 -13.15 -19.31 -2.92
C LEU A 136 -12.54 -19.52 -1.53
N LEU A 137 -11.21 -19.58 -1.47
CA LEU A 137 -10.50 -19.60 -0.19
C LEU A 137 -10.66 -18.25 0.49
N ASN A 138 -11.05 -18.27 1.77
CA ASN A 138 -11.21 -17.06 2.58
C ASN A 138 -10.10 -16.97 3.62
N VAL A 139 -9.46 -15.81 3.75
CA VAL A 139 -8.49 -15.52 4.81
C VAL A 139 -9.13 -14.57 5.79
N HIS A 140 -9.09 -14.92 7.08
CA HIS A 140 -9.72 -14.16 8.14
C HIS A 140 -8.67 -13.42 8.95
N LEU A 141 -8.77 -12.09 8.96
CA LEU A 141 -7.93 -11.20 9.75
C LEU A 141 -8.75 -10.51 10.82
N LYS A 142 -8.10 -10.27 11.95
CA LYS A 142 -8.67 -9.57 13.09
C LYS A 142 -7.91 -8.30 13.42
N TYR A 143 -8.62 -7.31 13.97
CA TYR A 143 -8.03 -6.08 14.49
C TYR A 143 -8.54 -5.74 15.91
N ASP A 144 -7.70 -5.05 16.68
CA ASP A 144 -8.08 -4.53 18.00
C ASP A 144 -9.08 -3.37 17.86
N TRP A 145 -10.27 -3.53 18.41
CA TRP A 145 -11.32 -2.52 18.34
C TRP A 145 -11.28 -1.49 19.47
N LYS A 146 -10.50 -1.70 20.54
CA LYS A 146 -10.57 -0.88 21.75
C LYS A 146 -10.29 0.60 21.48
N ASP A 147 -9.43 0.90 20.50
CA ASP A 147 -9.23 2.27 20.02
C ASP A 147 -10.26 2.63 18.94
N CYS A 148 -11.33 3.29 19.37
CA CYS A 148 -12.36 3.87 18.49
C CYS A 148 -12.06 5.31 18.04
N SER A 149 -10.85 5.84 18.30
CA SER A 149 -10.45 7.18 17.87
C SER A 149 -10.00 7.21 16.40
N ALA A 150 -9.62 8.40 15.91
CA ALA A 150 -9.00 8.54 14.59
C ALA A 150 -7.66 7.79 14.44
N LYS A 151 -7.03 7.36 15.56
CA LYS A 151 -5.81 6.55 15.57
C LYS A 151 -6.09 5.04 15.53
N GLY A 152 -7.34 4.66 15.76
CA GLY A 152 -7.82 3.29 15.73
C GLY A 152 -7.71 2.63 14.36
N THR A 153 -7.55 1.31 14.35
CA THR A 153 -7.36 0.54 13.10
C THR A 153 -8.55 0.70 12.15
N ALA A 154 -9.78 0.72 12.68
CA ALA A 154 -10.97 0.91 11.86
C ALA A 154 -11.03 2.26 11.14
N ALA A 155 -10.64 3.34 11.84
CA ALA A 155 -10.58 4.67 11.24
C ALA A 155 -9.47 4.76 10.19
N LYS A 156 -8.31 4.16 10.46
CA LYS A 156 -7.18 4.13 9.53
C LYS A 156 -7.48 3.34 8.25
N ILE A 157 -8.17 2.21 8.35
CA ILE A 157 -8.61 1.45 7.16
C ILE A 157 -9.57 2.28 6.31
N LYS A 158 -10.56 2.96 6.92
CA LYS A 158 -11.48 3.86 6.20
C LYS A 158 -10.74 4.97 5.47
N GLU A 159 -9.79 5.61 6.15
CA GLU A 159 -8.98 6.68 5.56
C GLU A 159 -8.14 6.17 4.40
N TYR A 160 -7.49 5.02 4.54
CA TYR A 160 -6.76 4.38 3.45
C TYR A 160 -7.65 4.14 2.23
N ILE A 161 -8.84 3.55 2.42
CA ILE A 161 -9.77 3.27 1.32
C ILE A 161 -10.20 4.58 0.63
N LYS A 162 -10.47 5.64 1.40
CA LYS A 162 -10.84 6.96 0.87
C LYS A 162 -9.71 7.59 0.05
N GLN A 163 -8.47 7.53 0.55
CA GLN A 163 -7.30 8.08 -0.15
C GLN A 163 -7.01 7.35 -1.47
N ASN A 164 -7.36 6.07 -1.55
CA ASN A 164 -7.12 5.22 -2.71
C ASN A 164 -8.36 4.99 -3.58
N GLN A 165 -9.48 5.69 -3.31
CA GLN A 165 -10.76 5.45 -4.00
C GLN A 165 -10.71 5.72 -5.51
N ASN A 166 -9.82 6.62 -5.93
CA ASN A 166 -9.66 7.03 -7.33
C ASN A 166 -8.65 6.17 -8.10
N GLN A 167 -8.02 5.17 -7.46
CA GLN A 167 -7.12 4.28 -8.16
C GLN A 167 -7.91 3.41 -9.14
N ASN A 168 -7.48 3.37 -10.40
CA ASN A 168 -8.08 2.50 -11.40
C ASN A 168 -7.60 1.05 -11.20
N THR A 169 -8.11 0.40 -10.16
CA THR A 169 -7.85 -1.01 -9.84
C THR A 169 -9.15 -1.80 -9.74
N SER A 170 -9.10 -3.10 -10.04
CA SER A 170 -10.20 -4.03 -9.78
C SER A 170 -10.30 -4.45 -8.32
N LEU A 171 -9.33 -4.09 -7.45
CA LEU A 171 -9.44 -4.34 -6.01
C LEU A 171 -10.51 -3.41 -5.40
N LYS A 172 -11.63 -3.97 -4.95
CA LYS A 172 -12.73 -3.22 -4.34
C LYS A 172 -12.96 -3.66 -2.90
N PHE A 173 -12.94 -2.70 -1.99
CA PHE A 173 -13.26 -2.91 -0.58
C PHE A 173 -14.78 -2.78 -0.36
N LYS A 174 -15.43 -3.87 0.02
CA LYS A 174 -16.80 -3.86 0.52
C LYS A 174 -16.78 -3.62 2.03
N ARG A 175 -17.69 -2.78 2.50
CA ARG A 175 -17.85 -2.47 3.93
C ARG A 175 -19.21 -2.95 4.41
N HIS A 176 -19.19 -3.87 5.36
CA HIS A 176 -20.38 -4.33 6.08
C HIS A 176 -20.37 -3.73 7.48
N ARG A 177 -21.55 -3.36 8.00
CA ARG A 177 -21.66 -2.93 9.40
C ARG A 177 -21.42 -4.15 10.28
N TYR A 178 -20.55 -4.02 11.28
CA TYR A 178 -20.23 -5.15 12.15
C TYR A 178 -21.34 -5.45 13.16
N SER A 179 -21.96 -4.41 13.73
CA SER A 179 -23.09 -4.57 14.64
C SER A 179 -24.41 -4.16 13.99
N ASN A 180 -25.46 -4.92 14.31
CA ASN A 180 -26.84 -4.54 14.00
C ASN A 180 -27.26 -3.40 14.93
N PHE A 181 -27.26 -2.19 14.38
CA PHE A 181 -27.76 -0.98 15.05
C PHE A 181 -29.21 -1.13 15.56
N ASN A 182 -29.96 -2.08 15.02
CA ASN A 182 -31.36 -2.35 15.35
C ASN A 182 -31.58 -2.85 16.80
N LEU A 183 -30.55 -3.28 17.51
CA LEU A 183 -30.67 -3.68 18.93
C LEU A 183 -30.89 -2.50 19.89
N PHE A 184 -30.63 -1.25 19.47
CA PHE A 184 -30.80 -0.04 20.27
C PHE A 184 -31.59 1.08 19.57
N ALA A 185 -32.26 0.77 18.46
CA ALA A 185 -32.99 1.74 17.64
C ALA A 185 -34.24 2.34 18.33
N GLY A 186 -34.64 1.85 19.50
CA GLY A 186 -35.75 2.40 20.29
C GLY A 186 -35.38 3.57 21.21
N GLU A 187 -34.10 3.95 21.30
CA GLU A 187 -33.64 4.99 22.23
C GLU A 187 -33.36 6.31 21.51
N VAL A 188 -34.03 7.38 21.93
CA VAL A 188 -33.84 8.72 21.37
C VAL A 188 -32.69 9.41 22.09
N PHE A 189 -31.60 9.67 21.36
CA PHE A 189 -30.48 10.46 21.83
C PHE A 189 -30.32 11.73 20.99
N ARG A 190 -29.83 12.81 21.59
CA ARG A 190 -29.38 13.97 20.82
C ARG A 190 -28.18 13.56 19.95
N PRO A 191 -28.22 13.79 18.62
CA PRO A 191 -27.07 13.51 17.75
C PRO A 191 -25.80 14.20 18.26
N GLY A 192 -24.72 13.43 18.35
CA GLY A 192 -23.42 13.89 18.84
C GLY A 192 -23.25 13.90 20.36
N SER A 193 -24.26 13.52 21.15
CA SER A 193 -24.16 13.53 22.62
C SER A 193 -23.12 12.53 23.16
N ARG A 194 -22.68 12.77 24.40
CA ARG A 194 -21.77 11.86 25.11
C ARG A 194 -22.43 10.50 25.36
N GLU A 195 -23.73 10.45 25.63
CA GLU A 195 -24.45 9.17 25.80
C GLU A 195 -24.49 8.39 24.48
N GLN A 196 -24.82 9.06 23.37
CA GLN A 196 -24.87 8.41 22.05
C GLN A 196 -23.50 7.81 21.68
N ARG A 197 -22.42 8.58 21.89
CA ARG A 197 -21.05 8.10 21.63
C ARG A 197 -20.64 6.94 22.54
N THR A 198 -21.06 6.95 23.80
CA THR A 198 -20.76 5.88 24.76
C THR A 198 -21.49 4.59 24.39
N ARG A 199 -22.79 4.66 24.09
CA ARG A 199 -23.59 3.52 23.60
C ARG A 199 -23.07 2.98 22.28
N ALA A 200 -22.75 3.85 21.31
CA ALA A 200 -22.19 3.44 20.04
C ALA A 200 -20.85 2.69 20.19
N ARG A 201 -20.06 2.97 21.23
CA ARG A 201 -18.86 2.19 21.57
C ARG A 201 -19.22 0.84 22.19
N GLN A 202 -20.16 0.80 23.14
CA GLN A 202 -20.65 -0.44 23.76
C GLN A 202 -21.18 -1.43 22.72
N HIS A 203 -21.88 -0.93 21.70
CA HIS A 203 -22.43 -1.76 20.61
C HIS A 203 -21.52 -1.91 19.41
N ARG A 204 -20.23 -1.52 19.49
CA ARG A 204 -19.26 -1.62 18.39
C ARG A 204 -19.75 -0.97 17.07
N SER A 205 -20.58 0.06 17.14
CA SER A 205 -21.20 0.69 15.96
C SER A 205 -20.18 1.40 15.06
N PHE A 206 -18.98 1.69 15.57
CA PHE A 206 -17.88 2.26 14.79
C PHE A 206 -17.06 1.19 14.05
N ASN A 207 -17.19 -0.08 14.45
CA ASN A 207 -16.52 -1.21 13.85
C ASN A 207 -17.17 -1.61 12.54
N ASN A 208 -16.36 -2.20 11.66
CA ASN A 208 -16.83 -2.63 10.35
C ASN A 208 -16.19 -3.97 10.06
N HIS A 209 -16.89 -4.73 9.24
CA HIS A 209 -16.34 -5.85 8.52
C HIS A 209 -15.93 -5.34 7.13
N TRP A 210 -14.68 -5.54 6.75
CA TRP A 210 -14.22 -5.28 5.39
C TRP A 210 -14.01 -6.61 4.66
N GLU A 211 -14.48 -6.66 3.42
CA GLU A 211 -14.32 -7.79 2.51
C GLU A 211 -13.74 -7.27 1.20
N PHE A 212 -12.74 -7.97 0.67
CA PHE A 212 -12.21 -7.72 -0.66
C PHE A 212 -11.61 -9.01 -1.21
N ALA A 213 -11.53 -9.12 -2.54
CA ALA A 213 -10.98 -10.30 -3.20
C ALA A 213 -9.80 -9.91 -4.09
N CYS A 214 -8.78 -10.76 -4.14
CA CYS A 214 -7.62 -10.60 -5.01
C CYS A 214 -7.09 -11.98 -5.41
N ASN A 215 -6.85 -12.16 -6.71
CA ASN A 215 -6.25 -13.37 -7.28
C ASN A 215 -6.89 -14.70 -6.78
N GLY A 216 -8.22 -14.75 -6.66
CA GLY A 216 -8.96 -15.95 -6.25
C GLY A 216 -9.03 -16.20 -4.74
N VAL A 217 -8.56 -15.26 -3.92
CA VAL A 217 -8.66 -15.30 -2.45
C VAL A 217 -9.52 -14.15 -1.95
N VAL A 218 -10.46 -14.43 -1.05
CA VAL A 218 -11.25 -13.42 -0.37
C VAL A 218 -10.64 -13.15 1.00
N ILE A 219 -10.58 -11.88 1.39
CA ILE A 219 -9.98 -11.45 2.64
C ILE A 219 -11.04 -10.74 3.47
N HIS A 220 -11.26 -11.25 4.68
CA HIS A 220 -12.19 -10.72 5.66
C HIS A 220 -11.42 -10.05 6.80
N ILE A 221 -11.78 -8.81 7.15
CA ILE A 221 -11.22 -8.09 8.28
C ILE A 221 -12.34 -7.76 9.26
N THR A 222 -12.28 -8.30 10.47
CA THR A 222 -13.29 -8.09 11.52
C THR A 222 -12.63 -7.72 12.87
N PRO A 223 -13.32 -7.03 13.79
CA PRO A 223 -12.79 -6.78 15.12
C PRO A 223 -12.72 -8.04 15.98
N THR A 224 -11.91 -8.03 17.03
CA THR A 224 -11.86 -9.07 18.08
C THR A 224 -11.52 -8.47 19.45
N ASP A 225 -12.01 -9.08 20.52
CA ASP A 225 -11.61 -8.79 21.90
C ASP A 225 -10.24 -9.40 22.27
N ASP A 226 -9.91 -10.52 21.61
CA ASP A 226 -8.78 -11.39 21.92
C ASP A 226 -7.51 -11.02 21.13
N PHE A 227 -7.44 -9.80 20.60
CA PHE A 227 -6.35 -9.39 19.72
C PHE A 227 -4.97 -9.59 20.37
N GLN A 228 -4.81 -9.22 21.64
CA GLN A 228 -3.53 -9.39 22.35
C GLN A 228 -3.22 -10.86 22.63
N LYS A 229 -4.24 -11.69 22.91
CA LYS A 229 -4.08 -13.14 23.09
C LYS A 229 -3.57 -13.79 21.80
N TYR A 230 -4.26 -13.54 20.69
CA TYR A 230 -3.85 -14.02 19.36
C TYR A 230 -2.47 -13.49 18.96
N LYS A 231 -2.14 -12.24 19.31
CA LYS A 231 -0.82 -11.67 19.03
C LYS A 231 0.30 -12.41 19.76
N ASN A 232 0.08 -12.78 21.02
CA ASN A 232 1.07 -13.50 21.81
C ASN A 232 1.24 -14.95 21.32
N GLN A 233 0.16 -15.56 20.84
CA GLN A 233 0.12 -16.91 20.30
C GLN A 233 0.16 -16.90 18.76
N SER A 234 1.08 -16.12 18.17
CA SER A 234 1.23 -16.01 16.72
C SER A 234 2.67 -16.14 16.26
N GLN A 235 2.83 -16.67 15.06
CA GLN A 235 4.08 -16.75 14.34
C GLN A 235 4.08 -15.83 13.11
N VAL A 236 5.26 -15.51 12.58
CA VAL A 236 5.40 -14.70 11.38
C VAL A 236 5.24 -15.59 10.14
N VAL A 237 4.29 -15.24 9.28
CA VAL A 237 4.01 -15.90 8.00
C VAL A 237 3.97 -14.87 6.88
N LYS A 238 3.80 -15.31 5.63
CA LYS A 238 3.57 -14.42 4.48
C LYS A 238 2.10 -14.45 4.06
N LEU A 239 1.57 -13.27 3.77
CA LEU A 239 0.28 -13.08 3.09
C LEU A 239 0.50 -12.08 1.95
N ALA A 240 0.26 -12.52 0.71
CA ALA A 240 0.64 -11.80 -0.51
C ALA A 240 2.11 -11.31 -0.49
N GLY A 241 3.02 -12.15 0.01
CA GLY A 241 4.45 -11.83 0.13
C GLY A 241 4.79 -10.77 1.18
N VAL A 242 3.84 -10.36 2.01
CA VAL A 242 4.03 -9.43 3.13
C VAL A 242 4.10 -10.21 4.44
N ASN A 243 5.09 -9.89 5.28
CA ASN A 243 5.20 -10.50 6.61
C ASN A 243 4.02 -10.10 7.49
N PHE A 244 3.35 -11.09 8.05
CA PHE A 244 2.15 -10.96 8.87
C PHE A 244 2.24 -11.88 10.08
N ARG A 245 1.50 -11.56 11.15
CA ARG A 245 1.30 -12.48 12.27
C ARG A 245 0.10 -13.37 11.98
N ALA A 246 0.28 -14.68 12.11
CA ALA A 246 -0.79 -15.66 12.07
C ALA A 246 -0.80 -16.50 13.36
N VAL A 247 -2.00 -16.77 13.86
CA VAL A 247 -2.23 -17.62 15.02
C VAL A 247 -1.65 -19.02 14.77
N ILE A 248 -0.97 -19.60 15.77
CA ILE A 248 -0.39 -20.95 15.70
C ILE A 248 -1.46 -22.03 15.86
N GLU A 249 -1.17 -23.24 15.36
CA GLU A 249 -2.09 -24.38 15.37
C GLU A 249 -2.58 -24.77 16.78
N GLU A 250 -1.73 -24.63 17.80
CA GLU A 250 -2.07 -24.91 19.20
C GLU A 250 -3.30 -24.13 19.69
N VAL A 251 -3.53 -22.93 19.15
CA VAL A 251 -4.69 -22.11 19.52
C VAL A 251 -6.00 -22.72 19.00
N PHE A 252 -5.96 -23.49 17.92
CA PHE A 252 -7.14 -24.20 17.40
C PHE A 252 -7.49 -25.43 18.24
N VAL A 253 -6.51 -26.07 18.87
CA VAL A 253 -6.75 -27.23 19.78
C VAL A 253 -7.52 -26.80 21.04
N ASP A 254 -7.30 -25.57 21.50
CA ASP A 254 -8.03 -24.99 22.64
C ASP A 254 -9.48 -24.60 22.31
N VAL A 255 -9.84 -24.47 21.01
CA VAL A 255 -11.19 -24.08 20.54
C VAL A 255 -12.16 -25.25 20.61
N GLU A 256 -11.70 -26.49 20.48
CA GLU A 256 -12.58 -27.66 20.68
C GLU A 256 -12.99 -27.83 22.15
N LYS A 257 -12.26 -27.21 23.08
CA LYS A 257 -12.50 -27.29 24.54
C LYS A 257 -13.21 -26.07 25.12
N ASN A 258 -13.11 -24.90 24.47
CA ASN A 258 -13.75 -23.66 24.89
C ASN A 258 -14.57 -23.07 23.75
N THR A 259 -15.76 -22.53 24.06
CA THR A 259 -16.73 -21.89 23.15
C THR A 259 -16.22 -20.60 22.47
N ASN A 260 -15.03 -20.62 21.86
CA ASN A 260 -14.50 -19.52 21.08
C ASN A 260 -15.08 -19.53 19.66
N TYR A 261 -16.22 -18.88 19.51
CA TYR A 261 -16.97 -18.80 18.25
C TYR A 261 -16.19 -18.11 17.11
N GLU A 262 -15.12 -17.35 17.40
CA GLU A 262 -14.35 -16.63 16.38
C GLU A 262 -13.48 -17.53 15.51
N LEU A 263 -13.08 -18.69 16.03
CA LEU A 263 -12.24 -19.66 15.32
C LEU A 263 -13.05 -20.85 14.77
N SER A 264 -14.35 -20.90 15.07
CA SER A 264 -15.24 -21.95 14.62
C SER A 264 -15.33 -21.99 13.09
N GLY A 265 -15.07 -23.17 12.51
CA GLY A 265 -15.08 -23.37 11.05
C GLY A 265 -13.83 -22.90 10.32
N LEU A 266 -12.84 -22.35 11.02
CA LEU A 266 -11.56 -21.95 10.43
C LEU A 266 -10.51 -23.07 10.57
N SER A 267 -9.63 -23.16 9.57
CA SER A 267 -8.43 -23.98 9.58
C SER A 267 -7.18 -23.12 9.82
N CYS A 268 -6.10 -23.73 10.32
CA CYS A 268 -4.83 -23.04 10.53
C CYS A 268 -4.25 -22.50 9.22
N PHE A 269 -3.64 -21.30 9.28
CA PHE A 269 -2.95 -20.70 8.14
C PHE A 269 -1.56 -21.33 7.99
N THR A 270 -1.38 -22.18 6.99
CA THR A 270 -0.14 -22.95 6.79
C THR A 270 0.79 -22.35 5.73
N SER A 271 0.25 -21.77 4.66
CA SER A 271 1.01 -21.19 3.54
C SER A 271 0.31 -19.99 2.94
N ASP A 272 1.06 -19.10 2.29
CA ASP A 272 0.53 -17.91 1.59
C ASP A 272 -0.40 -18.33 0.43
N PRO A 273 -1.71 -18.09 0.51
CA PRO A 273 -2.65 -18.58 -0.49
C PRO A 273 -2.82 -17.62 -1.66
N VAL A 274 -2.27 -16.40 -1.60
CA VAL A 274 -2.48 -15.37 -2.64
C VAL A 274 -1.43 -15.54 -3.74
N PRO A 275 -1.83 -15.92 -4.97
CA PRO A 275 -0.90 -16.00 -6.09
C PRO A 275 -0.28 -14.63 -6.38
N LEU A 276 1.05 -14.58 -6.54
CA LEU A 276 1.78 -13.36 -6.83
C LEU A 276 2.21 -13.35 -8.30
N LEU A 277 1.50 -12.59 -9.12
CA LEU A 277 1.68 -12.48 -10.57
C LEU A 277 2.57 -11.28 -10.96
N TRP A 278 2.81 -10.33 -10.05
CA TRP A 278 3.50 -9.06 -10.33
C TRP A 278 4.80 -8.90 -9.54
N LEU A 279 5.52 -10.00 -9.27
CA LEU A 279 6.76 -9.99 -8.46
C LEU A 279 7.96 -9.30 -9.12
N ASN A 280 7.94 -9.10 -10.44
CA ASN A 280 9.06 -8.59 -11.24
C ASN A 280 8.73 -7.32 -12.06
N SER A 281 7.70 -6.57 -11.66
CA SER A 281 7.37 -5.27 -12.27
C SER A 281 7.99 -4.12 -11.51
#